data_AF-A0A9E2BI75-F1
#
_entry.id   AF-A0A9E2BI75-F1
#
_cell.length_a   1.000
_cell.length_b   1.000
_cell.length_c   1.000
_cell.angle_alpha   90.00
_cell.angle_beta   90.00
_cell.angle_gamma   90.00
#
_symmetry.space_group_name_H-M   'P 1'
#
loop_
_entity.id
_entity.type
_entity.pdbx_description
1 polymer ?
#
loop_
_entity_poly.entity_id
_entity_poly.type
_entity_poly.pdbx_seq_one_letter_code
_entity_poly.pdbx_strand_id
1 'polypeptide(L)'
;MVVRAYNETFGMPVNITRCSNNYGPYQFPEKLIPLMINNCLKEKDLPVYGDGMQIRDWLHVSDHCSAIDAVLHKGKDGEVYNIGGNNEKANIEIVKLIIKTLGKTEGLIKYVKDRPGHDRRYAIDNTKITTELGWKPVYTFGQGMKETIQWYLDNTEWIENIASGDYANYYEKMYSIDATKDN
;
A
#
# COMPACT_ATOMS: atom_id res chain seq x y z
N MET A 1 -17.83 4.63 -13.18
CA MET A 1 -19.16 4.93 -13.75
C MET A 1 -19.19 4.64 -15.26
N VAL A 2 -18.19 5.10 -16.02
CA VAL A 2 -18.09 4.88 -17.48
C VAL A 2 -18.04 3.40 -17.88
N VAL A 3 -17.19 2.58 -17.27
CA VAL A 3 -17.04 1.15 -17.59
C VAL A 3 -18.38 0.39 -17.48
N ARG A 4 -19.11 0.62 -16.38
CA ARG A 4 -20.43 0.02 -16.17
C ARG A 4 -21.47 0.52 -17.18
N ALA A 5 -21.44 1.81 -17.54
CA ALA A 5 -22.36 2.36 -18.54
C ALA A 5 -22.21 1.67 -19.90
N TYR A 6 -20.98 1.35 -20.32
CA TYR A 6 -20.73 0.62 -21.55
C TYR A 6 -21.23 -0.84 -21.50
N ASN A 7 -21.10 -1.50 -20.34
CA ASN A 7 -21.71 -2.82 -20.14
C ASN A 7 -23.23 -2.76 -20.27
N GLU A 8 -23.89 -1.86 -19.55
CA GLU A 8 -25.37 -1.80 -19.54
C GLU A 8 -25.96 -1.29 -20.86
N THR A 9 -25.24 -0.43 -21.59
CA THR A 9 -25.73 0.14 -22.86
C THR A 9 -25.43 -0.74 -24.06
N PHE A 10 -24.24 -1.36 -24.11
CA PHE A 10 -23.73 -2.04 -25.30
C PHE A 10 -23.43 -3.53 -25.08
N GLY A 11 -23.63 -4.07 -23.88
CA GLY A 11 -23.31 -5.46 -23.56
C GLY A 11 -21.82 -5.77 -23.55
N MET A 12 -20.95 -4.76 -23.40
CA MET A 12 -19.50 -4.96 -23.43
C MET A 12 -19.05 -5.84 -22.25
N PRO A 13 -18.31 -6.95 -22.47
CA PRO A 13 -17.89 -7.87 -21.42
C PRO A 13 -16.76 -7.24 -20.60
N VAL A 14 -17.11 -6.66 -19.44
CA VAL A 14 -16.18 -5.95 -18.56
C VAL A 14 -16.45 -6.32 -17.12
N ASN A 15 -15.40 -6.31 -16.31
CA ASN A 15 -15.50 -6.36 -14.85
C ASN A 15 -14.80 -5.17 -14.22
N ILE A 16 -15.20 -4.83 -13.00
CA ILE A 16 -14.54 -3.80 -12.19
C ILE A 16 -14.04 -4.45 -10.91
N THR A 17 -12.73 -4.40 -10.68
CA THR A 17 -12.13 -4.79 -9.41
C THR A 17 -11.87 -3.56 -8.54
N ARG A 18 -12.08 -3.68 -7.24
CA ARG A 18 -11.81 -2.61 -6.26
C ARG A 18 -10.98 -3.19 -5.13
N CYS A 19 -9.68 -2.92 -5.14
CA CYS A 19 -8.77 -3.49 -4.16
C CYS A 19 -8.50 -2.56 -2.98
N SER A 20 -8.05 -3.13 -1.86
CA SER A 20 -7.47 -2.39 -0.75
C SER A 20 -6.01 -1.97 -1.02
N ASN A 21 -5.33 -1.43 0.00
CA ASN A 21 -3.94 -0.98 -0.12
C ASN A 21 -3.02 -2.17 -0.43
N ASN A 22 -2.34 -2.09 -1.57
CA ASN A 22 -1.37 -3.09 -1.97
C ASN A 22 -0.01 -2.84 -1.33
N TYR A 23 0.71 -3.91 -1.03
CA TYR A 23 2.11 -3.88 -0.59
C TYR A 23 2.88 -5.09 -1.11
N GLY A 24 4.20 -4.96 -1.23
CA GLY A 24 5.07 -6.05 -1.67
C GLY A 24 6.27 -5.58 -2.50
N PRO A 25 6.93 -6.52 -3.18
CA PRO A 25 7.99 -6.26 -4.15
C PRO A 25 7.63 -5.19 -5.19
N TYR A 26 8.63 -4.46 -5.66
CA TYR A 26 8.53 -3.47 -6.74
C TYR A 26 7.63 -2.25 -6.47
N GLN A 27 7.21 -2.01 -5.23
CA GLN A 27 6.44 -0.82 -4.89
C GLN A 27 7.33 0.43 -4.80
N PHE A 28 6.98 1.49 -5.53
CA PHE A 28 7.78 2.72 -5.57
C PHE A 28 7.89 3.38 -4.18
N PRO A 29 9.07 3.90 -3.77
CA PRO A 29 9.35 4.39 -2.40
C PRO A 29 8.69 5.73 -2.03
N GLU A 30 7.59 6.10 -2.67
CA GLU A 30 6.71 7.19 -2.25
C GLU A 30 5.57 6.72 -1.32
N LYS A 31 5.27 5.41 -1.32
CA LYS A 31 4.19 4.81 -0.53
C LYS A 31 4.70 4.45 0.87
N LEU A 32 3.79 4.35 1.84
CA LEU A 32 4.12 4.17 3.25
C LEU A 32 5.16 3.07 3.51
N ILE A 33 4.87 1.82 3.12
CA ILE A 33 5.77 0.68 3.41
C ILE A 33 7.16 0.85 2.79
N PRO A 34 7.31 1.06 1.47
CA PRO A 34 8.64 1.18 0.88
C PRO A 34 9.40 2.44 1.31
N LEU A 35 8.70 3.56 1.53
CA LEU A 35 9.30 4.77 2.09
C LEU A 35 9.91 4.50 3.47
N MET A 36 9.12 3.85 4.36
CA MET A 36 9.54 3.57 5.72
C MET A 36 10.68 2.57 5.78
N ILE A 37 10.66 1.52 4.94
CA ILE A 37 11.77 0.58 4.84
C ILE A 37 13.04 1.31 4.37
N ASN A 38 12.97 2.04 3.25
CA ASN A 38 14.13 2.75 2.69
C ASN A 38 14.70 3.80 3.67
N ASN A 39 13.86 4.59 4.32
CA ASN A 39 14.32 5.57 5.30
C ASN A 39 14.89 4.91 6.54
N CYS A 40 14.29 3.82 7.03
CA CYS A 40 14.76 3.10 8.22
C CYS A 40 16.13 2.46 7.97
N LEU A 41 16.36 1.89 6.77
CA LEU A 41 17.67 1.37 6.35
C LEU A 41 18.75 2.46 6.28
N LYS A 42 18.36 3.67 5.85
CA LYS A 42 19.25 4.83 5.73
C LYS A 42 19.32 5.68 7.00
N GLU A 43 18.71 5.23 8.09
CA GLU A 43 18.62 5.94 9.38
C GLU A 43 18.10 7.38 9.25
N LYS A 44 17.17 7.59 8.30
CA LYS A 44 16.45 8.85 8.12
C LYS A 44 15.17 8.87 8.97
N ASP A 45 14.65 10.07 9.17
CA ASP A 45 13.35 10.28 9.79
C ASP A 45 12.23 9.51 9.04
N LEU A 46 11.29 8.99 9.83
CA LEU A 46 10.13 8.22 9.40
C LEU A 46 8.88 9.10 9.54
N PRO A 47 8.44 9.80 8.47
CA PRO A 47 7.38 10.80 8.56
C PRO A 47 5.99 10.16 8.72
N VAL A 48 5.37 10.32 9.88
CA VAL A 48 4.02 9.83 10.20
C VAL A 48 3.03 11.00 10.15
N TYR A 49 2.05 10.92 9.25
CA TYR A 49 1.03 11.98 9.09
C TYR A 49 0.01 11.97 10.24
N GLY A 50 -0.21 13.14 10.84
CA GLY A 50 -1.18 13.30 11.94
C GLY A 50 -0.75 12.51 13.17
N ASP A 51 -1.64 11.67 13.69
CA ASP A 51 -1.35 10.76 14.82
C ASP A 51 -0.94 9.33 14.37
N GLY A 52 -0.90 9.07 13.06
CA GLY A 52 -0.60 7.75 12.50
C GLY A 52 -1.68 6.69 12.71
N MET A 53 -2.85 7.07 13.23
CA MET A 53 -3.95 6.16 13.56
C MET A 53 -4.95 5.97 12.40
N GLN A 54 -4.62 6.44 11.20
CA GLN A 54 -5.41 6.12 10.01
C GLN A 54 -5.24 4.63 9.68
N ILE A 55 -6.37 3.97 9.43
CA ILE A 55 -6.45 2.52 9.20
C ILE A 55 -6.57 2.23 7.72
N ARG A 56 -5.83 1.24 7.25
CA ARG A 56 -5.94 0.68 5.91
C ARG A 56 -6.04 -0.84 6.00
N ASP A 57 -6.75 -1.45 5.06
CA ASP A 57 -6.71 -2.88 4.80
C ASP A 57 -5.56 -3.19 3.83
N TRP A 58 -4.68 -4.11 4.20
CA TRP A 58 -3.46 -4.42 3.46
C TRP A 58 -3.53 -5.77 2.75
N LEU A 59 -3.36 -5.72 1.42
CA LEU A 59 -3.37 -6.87 0.52
C LEU A 59 -1.99 -7.05 -0.09
N HIS A 60 -1.42 -8.26 0.01
CA HIS A 60 -0.14 -8.54 -0.62
C HIS A 60 -0.30 -8.50 -2.15
N VAL A 61 0.68 -7.95 -2.86
CA VAL A 61 0.60 -7.74 -4.32
C VAL A 61 0.34 -9.04 -5.10
N SER A 62 0.94 -10.16 -4.68
CA SER A 62 0.70 -11.46 -5.30
C SER A 62 -0.74 -11.96 -5.11
N ASP A 63 -1.35 -11.66 -3.96
CA ASP A 63 -2.77 -11.97 -3.72
C ASP A 63 -3.68 -11.11 -4.61
N HIS A 64 -3.34 -9.84 -4.81
CA HIS A 64 -4.10 -9.01 -5.73
C HIS A 64 -3.98 -9.51 -7.18
N CYS A 65 -2.78 -9.92 -7.62
CA CYS A 65 -2.59 -10.52 -8.94
C CYS A 65 -3.43 -11.79 -9.12
N SER A 66 -3.45 -12.69 -8.13
CA SER A 66 -4.27 -13.92 -8.20
C SER A 66 -5.77 -13.62 -8.18
N ALA A 67 -6.20 -12.54 -7.52
CA ALA A 67 -7.59 -12.10 -7.53
C ALA A 67 -8.00 -11.56 -8.91
N ILE A 68 -7.14 -10.78 -9.56
CA ILE A 68 -7.35 -10.29 -10.93
C ILE A 68 -7.45 -11.49 -11.87
N ASP A 69 -6.56 -12.47 -11.74
CA ASP A 69 -6.58 -13.70 -12.53
C ASP A 69 -7.90 -14.49 -12.34
N ALA A 70 -8.38 -14.60 -11.10
CA ALA A 70 -9.65 -15.24 -10.80
C ALA A 70 -10.85 -14.50 -11.43
N VAL A 71 -10.88 -13.17 -11.35
CA VAL A 71 -11.94 -12.35 -11.98
C VAL A 71 -11.87 -12.44 -13.50
N LEU A 72 -10.67 -12.42 -14.09
CA LEU A 72 -10.49 -12.54 -15.53
C LEU A 72 -11.06 -13.85 -16.09
N HIS A 73 -10.86 -14.96 -15.39
CA HIS A 73 -11.25 -16.29 -15.88
C HIS A 73 -12.66 -16.73 -15.46
N LYS A 74 -13.14 -16.27 -14.30
CA LYS A 74 -14.37 -16.77 -13.68
C LYS A 74 -15.38 -15.67 -13.34
N GLY A 75 -14.98 -14.41 -13.45
CA GLY A 75 -15.86 -13.27 -13.21
C GLY A 75 -17.05 -13.29 -14.15
N LYS A 76 -18.22 -12.96 -13.62
CA LYS A 76 -19.41 -12.76 -14.44
C LYS A 76 -19.38 -11.37 -15.05
N ASP A 77 -19.55 -11.25 -16.36
CA ASP A 77 -19.55 -9.96 -17.06
C ASP A 77 -20.49 -8.93 -16.41
N GLY A 78 -20.03 -7.68 -16.34
CA GLY A 78 -20.73 -6.54 -15.74
C GLY A 78 -20.58 -6.42 -14.22
N GLU A 79 -20.08 -7.48 -13.55
CA GLU A 79 -19.99 -7.49 -12.10
C GLU A 79 -18.80 -6.69 -11.55
N VAL A 80 -19.00 -6.21 -10.32
CA VAL A 80 -17.97 -5.61 -9.49
C VAL A 80 -17.50 -6.62 -8.44
N TYR A 81 -16.19 -6.74 -8.26
CA TYR A 81 -15.56 -7.58 -7.23
C TYR A 81 -14.65 -6.73 -6.33
N ASN A 82 -14.98 -6.67 -5.05
CA ASN A 82 -14.13 -6.08 -4.02
C ASN A 82 -13.05 -7.10 -3.62
N ILE A 83 -11.80 -6.64 -3.50
CA ILE A 83 -10.63 -7.48 -3.21
C ILE A 83 -9.90 -6.90 -2.00
N GLY A 84 -9.97 -7.60 -0.88
CA GLY A 84 -9.40 -7.18 0.41
C GLY A 84 -8.49 -8.25 0.99
N GLY A 85 -7.56 -7.83 1.85
CA GLY A 85 -6.69 -8.73 2.59
C GLY A 85 -7.26 -9.18 3.93
N ASN A 86 -8.36 -8.54 4.38
CA ASN A 86 -8.91 -8.70 5.73
C ASN A 86 -7.87 -8.36 6.82
N ASN A 87 -7.00 -7.38 6.53
CA ASN A 87 -5.84 -7.03 7.34
C ASN A 87 -5.84 -5.54 7.70
N GLU A 88 -6.80 -5.11 8.52
CA GLU A 88 -6.83 -3.73 8.99
C GLU A 88 -5.68 -3.43 9.95
N LYS A 89 -4.92 -2.38 9.63
CA LYS A 89 -3.80 -1.88 10.45
C LYS A 89 -3.75 -0.37 10.46
N ALA A 90 -3.50 0.21 11.63
CA ALA A 90 -3.12 1.61 11.73
C ALA A 90 -1.73 1.82 11.13
N ASN A 91 -1.50 2.97 10.47
CA ASN A 91 -0.20 3.28 9.86
C ASN A 91 0.96 3.16 10.87
N ILE A 92 0.76 3.61 12.11
CA ILE A 92 1.78 3.54 13.16
C ILE A 92 2.17 2.10 13.54
N GLU A 93 1.24 1.14 13.48
CA GLU A 93 1.55 -0.28 13.73
C GLU A 93 2.55 -0.82 12.70
N ILE A 94 2.41 -0.39 11.44
CA ILE A 94 3.25 -0.82 10.32
C ILE A 94 4.66 -0.23 10.47
N VAL A 95 4.74 1.06 10.81
CA VAL A 95 6.02 1.75 11.05
C VAL A 95 6.78 1.06 12.17
N LYS A 96 6.12 0.78 13.30
CA LYS A 96 6.73 0.08 14.44
C LYS A 96 7.15 -1.35 14.08
N LEU A 97 6.35 -2.06 13.29
CA LEU A 97 6.71 -3.39 12.79
C LEU A 97 7.99 -3.36 11.95
N ILE A 98 8.13 -2.39 11.04
CA ILE A 98 9.32 -2.22 10.21
C ILE A 98 10.55 -1.92 11.08
N ILE A 99 10.45 -0.95 11.99
CA ILE A 99 11.53 -0.58 12.91
C ILE A 99 12.00 -1.79 13.73
N LYS A 100 11.05 -2.53 14.31
CA LYS A 100 11.34 -3.73 15.10
C LYS A 100 12.02 -4.81 14.24
N THR A 101 11.52 -5.03 13.02
CA THR A 101 12.06 -6.07 12.12
C THR A 101 13.47 -5.76 11.66
N LEU A 102 13.79 -4.48 11.44
CA LEU A 102 15.11 -4.01 11.03
C LEU A 102 16.06 -3.73 12.21
N GLY A 103 15.63 -3.97 13.45
CA GLY A 103 16.46 -3.75 14.64
C GLY A 103 16.84 -2.29 14.87
N LYS A 104 15.98 -1.34 14.48
CA LYS A 104 16.20 0.11 14.64
C LYS A 104 15.42 0.67 15.83
N THR A 105 15.56 1.97 16.08
CA THR A 105 14.90 2.68 17.20
C THR A 105 13.61 3.38 16.77
N GLU A 106 12.59 3.39 17.64
CA GLU A 106 11.39 4.22 17.46
C GLU A 106 11.69 5.73 17.48
N GLY A 107 12.89 6.15 17.90
CA GLY A 107 13.34 7.55 17.85
C GLY A 107 13.44 8.13 16.43
N LEU A 108 13.43 7.29 15.39
CA LEU A 108 13.36 7.72 13.99
C LEU A 108 11.96 8.23 13.59
N ILE A 109 10.92 7.96 14.38
CA ILE A 109 9.55 8.41 14.08
C ILE A 109 9.44 9.93 14.22
N LYS A 110 8.98 10.61 13.17
CA LYS A 110 8.64 12.04 13.19
C LYS A 110 7.20 12.25 12.77
N TYR A 111 6.41 12.83 13.67
CA TYR A 111 5.06 13.23 13.31
C TYR A 111 5.09 14.50 12.45
N VAL A 112 4.38 14.46 11.33
CA VAL A 112 4.24 15.57 10.39
C VAL A 112 2.78 15.97 10.26
N LYS A 113 2.52 17.19 9.78
CA LYS A 113 1.15 17.70 9.57
C LYS A 113 0.33 16.72 8.73
N ASP A 114 -0.90 16.45 9.15
CA ASP A 114 -1.78 15.52 8.44
C ASP A 114 -2.16 16.05 7.04
N ARG A 115 -2.58 15.15 6.15
CA ARG A 115 -3.01 15.50 4.80
C ARG A 115 -4.42 16.12 4.86
N PRO A 116 -4.68 17.21 4.12
CA PRO A 116 -6.04 17.72 3.98
C PRO A 116 -6.98 16.64 3.45
N GLY A 117 -8.09 16.38 4.15
CA GLY A 117 -9.07 15.36 3.75
C GLY A 117 -8.60 13.91 3.89
N HIS A 118 -7.65 13.63 4.78
CA HIS A 118 -7.13 12.27 4.96
C HIS A 118 -8.21 11.33 5.51
N ASP A 119 -8.71 10.43 4.67
CA ASP A 119 -9.68 9.42 5.09
C ASP A 119 -9.14 8.56 6.23
N ARG A 120 -9.93 8.46 7.29
CA ARG A 120 -9.50 7.86 8.55
C ARG A 120 -9.39 6.34 8.48
N ARG A 121 -10.29 5.67 7.75
CA ARG A 121 -10.35 4.21 7.72
C ARG A 121 -10.86 3.70 6.38
N TYR A 122 -10.13 2.75 5.80
CA TYR A 122 -10.61 1.91 4.71
C TYR A 122 -10.57 0.45 5.16
N ALA A 123 -11.66 -0.27 4.91
CA ALA A 123 -11.80 -1.71 5.13
C ALA A 123 -12.64 -2.27 3.98
N ILE A 124 -12.21 -3.38 3.38
CA ILE A 124 -12.87 -3.99 2.24
C ILE A 124 -13.57 -5.27 2.67
N ASP A 125 -14.85 -5.39 2.32
CA ASP A 125 -15.57 -6.67 2.36
C ASP A 125 -15.34 -7.42 1.04
N ASN A 126 -14.66 -8.57 1.13
CA ASN A 126 -14.33 -9.46 0.01
C ASN A 126 -15.24 -10.70 -0.08
N THR A 127 -16.39 -10.70 0.60
CA THR A 127 -17.32 -11.85 0.64
C THR A 127 -17.70 -12.31 -0.76
N LYS A 128 -18.06 -11.38 -1.66
CA LYS A 128 -18.53 -11.71 -3.01
C LYS A 128 -17.50 -12.49 -3.84
N ILE A 129 -16.25 -12.03 -3.91
CA ILE A 129 -15.21 -12.73 -4.67
C ILE A 129 -14.89 -14.08 -4.04
N THR A 130 -15.00 -14.19 -2.71
CA THR A 130 -14.80 -15.43 -1.97
C THR A 130 -15.89 -16.45 -2.26
N THR A 131 -17.17 -16.05 -2.22
CA THR A 131 -18.30 -16.96 -2.40
C THR A 131 -18.54 -17.30 -3.87
N GLU A 132 -18.40 -16.35 -4.79
CA GLU A 132 -18.68 -16.57 -6.21
C GLU A 132 -17.50 -17.18 -6.96
N LEU A 133 -16.26 -16.74 -6.67
CA LEU A 133 -15.08 -17.16 -7.44
C LEU A 133 -14.16 -18.12 -6.67
N GLY A 134 -14.43 -18.36 -5.38
CA GLY A 134 -13.61 -19.21 -4.52
C GLY A 134 -12.24 -18.62 -4.20
N TRP A 135 -12.01 -17.34 -4.48
CA TRP A 135 -10.73 -16.68 -4.22
C TRP A 135 -10.64 -16.22 -2.76
N LYS A 136 -9.47 -16.38 -2.15
CA LYS A 136 -9.13 -15.83 -0.84
C LYS A 136 -7.64 -15.46 -0.81
N PRO A 137 -7.24 -14.42 -0.06
CA PRO A 137 -5.83 -14.13 0.11
C PRO A 137 -5.12 -15.31 0.78
N VAL A 138 -3.92 -15.65 0.33
CA VAL A 138 -3.09 -16.69 0.96
C VAL A 138 -2.11 -16.09 1.96
N TYR A 139 -1.81 -14.80 1.86
CA TYR A 139 -0.91 -14.12 2.78
C TYR A 139 -1.62 -13.62 4.03
N THR A 140 -1.03 -13.92 5.19
CA THR A 140 -1.26 -13.10 6.39
C THR A 140 -0.42 -11.83 6.30
N PHE A 141 -0.87 -10.74 6.95
CA PHE A 141 -0.12 -9.49 6.98
C PHE A 141 1.32 -9.67 7.51
N GLY A 142 1.49 -10.44 8.58
CA GLY A 142 2.81 -10.67 9.19
C GLY A 142 3.78 -11.42 8.27
N GLN A 143 3.30 -12.46 7.58
CA GLN A 143 4.10 -13.19 6.60
C GLN A 143 4.49 -12.29 5.42
N GLY A 144 3.50 -11.63 4.81
CA GLY A 144 3.76 -10.78 3.65
C GLY A 144 4.70 -9.62 3.99
N MET A 145 4.58 -9.02 5.19
CA MET A 145 5.50 -7.96 5.62
C MET A 145 6.93 -8.45 5.80
N LYS A 146 7.12 -9.66 6.35
CA LYS A 146 8.46 -10.27 6.47
C LYS A 146 9.09 -10.49 5.10
N GLU A 147 8.34 -11.09 4.17
CA GLU A 147 8.80 -11.31 2.79
C GLU A 147 9.06 -9.99 2.05
N THR A 148 8.20 -8.99 2.26
CA THR A 148 8.38 -7.65 1.68
C THR A 148 9.68 -7.03 2.19
N ILE A 149 9.89 -6.94 3.51
CA ILE A 149 11.11 -6.34 4.07
C ILE A 149 12.36 -7.08 3.55
N GLN A 150 12.34 -8.41 3.53
CA GLN A 150 13.44 -9.21 2.99
C GLN A 150 13.70 -8.89 1.51
N TRP A 151 12.66 -8.73 0.69
CA TRP A 151 12.81 -8.34 -0.70
C TRP A 151 13.53 -7.00 -0.87
N TYR A 152 13.22 -5.98 -0.06
CA TYR A 152 13.92 -4.68 -0.11
C TYR A 152 15.38 -4.80 0.35
N LEU A 153 15.70 -5.70 1.29
CA LEU A 153 17.07 -5.98 1.72
C LEU A 153 17.88 -6.68 0.63
N ASP A 154 17.26 -7.59 -0.12
CA ASP A 154 17.91 -8.37 -1.17
C ASP A 154 18.02 -7.61 -2.50
N ASN A 155 17.29 -6.49 -2.66
CA ASN A 155 17.18 -5.73 -3.91
C ASN A 155 17.51 -4.24 -3.73
N THR A 156 18.56 -3.93 -2.97
CA THR A 156 18.97 -2.54 -2.70
C THR A 156 19.28 -1.76 -3.98
N GLU A 157 19.90 -2.40 -4.97
CA GLU A 157 20.22 -1.81 -6.27
C GLU A 157 18.95 -1.32 -7.00
N TRP A 158 17.85 -2.10 -6.93
CA TRP A 158 16.59 -1.71 -7.54
C TRP A 158 16.06 -0.40 -6.93
N ILE A 159 16.07 -0.30 -5.60
CA ILE A 159 15.61 0.89 -4.88
C ILE A 159 16.50 2.10 -5.22
N GLU A 160 17.81 1.92 -5.23
CA GLU A 160 18.76 3.00 -5.53
C GLU A 160 18.56 3.56 -6.94
N ASN A 161 18.33 2.69 -7.92
CA ASN A 161 18.08 3.10 -9.30
C ASN A 161 16.78 3.92 -9.43
N ILE A 162 15.69 3.48 -8.81
CA ILE A 162 14.40 4.18 -8.92
C ILE A 162 14.29 5.41 -8.01
N ALA A 163 15.11 5.47 -6.95
CA ALA A 163 15.18 6.60 -6.03
C ALA A 163 16.16 7.69 -6.48
N SER A 164 16.71 7.57 -7.69
CA SER A 164 17.58 8.58 -8.30
C SER A 164 16.77 9.66 -9.06
N GLY A 165 17.42 10.79 -9.38
CA GLY A 165 16.84 11.84 -10.22
C GLY A 165 15.58 12.47 -9.64
N ASP A 166 14.46 12.39 -10.37
CA ASP A 166 13.19 13.05 -10.05
C ASP A 166 12.62 12.66 -8.69
N TYR A 167 12.91 11.45 -8.20
CA TYR A 167 12.51 11.05 -6.85
C TYR A 167 13.19 11.88 -5.75
N ALA A 168 14.48 12.19 -5.90
CA ALA A 168 15.19 13.01 -4.91
C ALA A 168 14.55 14.41 -4.82
N ASN A 169 14.23 15.01 -5.97
CA ASN A 169 13.52 16.29 -6.06
C ASN A 169 12.11 16.22 -5.43
N TYR A 170 11.36 15.15 -5.71
CA TYR A 170 10.05 14.92 -5.08
C TYR A 170 10.16 14.79 -3.56
N TYR A 171 11.13 14.00 -3.08
CA TYR A 171 11.35 13.77 -1.66
C TYR A 171 11.69 15.08 -0.95
N GLU A 172 12.59 15.88 -1.50
CA GLU A 172 12.92 17.20 -0.96
C GLU A 172 11.68 18.12 -0.93
N LYS A 173 10.92 18.20 -2.01
CA LYS A 173 9.71 19.04 -2.04
C LYS A 173 8.66 18.62 -0.98
N MET A 174 8.55 17.32 -0.69
CA MET A 174 7.56 16.80 0.24
C MET A 174 8.02 16.81 1.71
N TYR A 175 9.32 16.66 1.95
CA TYR A 175 9.87 16.39 3.28
C TYR A 175 11.03 17.29 3.70
N SER A 176 11.58 18.13 2.82
CA SER A 176 12.49 19.19 3.25
C SER A 176 11.69 20.19 4.07
N ILE A 177 12.09 20.30 5.33
CA ILE A 177 11.57 21.30 6.25
C ILE A 177 11.99 22.67 5.69
N ASP A 178 11.04 23.50 5.28
CA ASP A 178 11.24 24.94 5.15
C ASP A 178 11.67 25.45 6.53
N ALA A 179 12.97 25.54 6.79
CA ALA A 179 13.56 26.13 7.98
C ALA A 179 13.39 27.67 8.03
N THR A 180 12.44 28.23 7.27
CA THR A 180 12.30 29.68 7.04
C THR A 180 10.86 30.19 7.12
N LYS A 181 9.93 29.46 7.76
CA LYS A 181 8.54 29.93 7.94
C LYS A 181 8.11 30.16 9.39
N ASP A 182 9.06 30.22 10.31
CA ASP A 182 8.85 30.80 11.64
C ASP A 182 9.87 31.93 11.86
N ASN A 183 9.49 33.13 11.40
CA ASN A 183 9.97 34.44 11.87
C ASN A 183 8.86 35.46 11.67
#